data_AF-A0A7J6W8F4-F1
#
_entry.id   AF-A0A7J6W8F4-F1
#
_cell.length_a   1.000
_cell.length_b   1.000
_cell.length_c   1.000
_cell.angle_alpha   90.00
_cell.angle_beta   90.00
_cell.angle_gamma   90.00
#
_symmetry.space_group_name_H-M   'P 1'
#
loop_
_entity.id
_entity.type
_entity.pdbx_description
1 polymer ?
#
loop_
_entity_poly.entity_id
_entity_poly.type
_entity_poly.pdbx_seq_one_letter_code
_entity_poly.pdbx_strand_id
1 'polypeptide(L)'
;MEVEEGSESKKTIPHDDEEDEDIPMLSSQALEALKEFLNEQKEENPFEEEKSDSDEVALVTEDWRLSQFWYDQQTAETVAKEIQYLCASNSSCSVACIACPTIYAYLKV
;
A
#
# COMPACT_ATOMS: atom_id res chain seq x y z
N MET A 1 -72.80 -32.11 11.99
CA MET A 1 -73.39 -31.69 10.71
C MET A 1 -72.49 -30.58 10.20
N GLU A 2 -71.41 -30.98 9.52
CA GLU A 2 -71.34 -31.06 8.04
C GLU A 2 -71.06 -29.65 7.48
N VAL A 3 -69.77 -29.32 7.23
CA VAL A 3 -69.07 -29.26 5.91
C VAL A 3 -69.61 -28.11 5.02
N GLU A 4 -68.89 -27.29 4.25
CA GLU A 4 -67.63 -27.37 3.49
C GLU A 4 -67.00 -25.97 3.25
N GLU A 5 -65.77 -26.04 2.75
CA GLU A 5 -64.83 -25.14 2.08
C GLU A 5 -65.29 -23.88 1.32
N GLY A 6 -64.32 -22.95 1.19
CA GLY A 6 -64.28 -21.89 0.17
C GLY A 6 -62.97 -21.10 0.19
N SER A 7 -62.10 -21.37 -0.79
CA SER A 7 -60.89 -20.67 -1.25
C SER A 7 -61.16 -19.19 -1.63
N GLU A 8 -60.26 -18.23 -1.89
CA GLU A 8 -58.85 -18.08 -2.32
C GLU A 8 -58.50 -16.58 -2.04
N SER A 9 -57.29 -16.11 -1.70
CA SER A 9 -56.31 -15.67 -2.69
C SER A 9 -55.05 -15.06 -2.02
N LYS A 10 -53.89 -15.42 -2.58
CA LYS A 10 -52.52 -15.09 -2.17
C LYS A 10 -52.14 -13.62 -2.39
N LYS A 11 -51.29 -13.09 -1.53
CA LYS A 11 -50.18 -12.22 -1.97
C LYS A 11 -48.90 -12.57 -1.21
N THR A 12 -48.26 -13.64 -1.65
CA THR A 12 -46.85 -13.88 -1.37
C THR A 12 -46.05 -12.81 -2.11
N ILE A 13 -45.37 -11.96 -1.36
CA ILE A 13 -44.33 -11.08 -1.89
C ILE A 13 -43.23 -12.03 -2.42
N PRO A 14 -42.79 -11.92 -3.68
CA PRO A 14 -41.64 -12.68 -4.14
C PRO A 14 -40.43 -12.20 -3.33
N HIS A 15 -39.83 -13.10 -2.58
CA HIS A 15 -38.50 -12.93 -2.02
C HIS A 15 -37.53 -13.26 -3.14
N ASP A 16 -36.82 -12.26 -3.63
CA ASP A 16 -35.81 -12.39 -4.67
C ASP A 16 -34.48 -12.80 -4.01
N ASP A 17 -34.46 -14.01 -3.45
CA ASP A 17 -33.38 -14.53 -2.58
C ASP A 17 -32.65 -15.72 -3.24
N GLU A 18 -32.48 -15.72 -4.55
CA GLU A 18 -31.82 -16.83 -5.26
C GLU A 18 -30.65 -16.39 -6.17
N GLU A 19 -30.00 -15.25 -5.89
CA GLU A 19 -28.79 -14.83 -6.64
C GLU A 19 -27.52 -14.63 -5.78
N ASP A 20 -27.60 -14.77 -4.45
CA ASP A 20 -26.43 -14.63 -3.56
C ASP A 20 -25.69 -15.95 -3.28
N GLU A 21 -26.30 -17.11 -3.58
CA GLU A 21 -25.74 -18.44 -3.24
C GLU A 21 -24.61 -18.89 -4.18
N ASP A 22 -24.45 -18.23 -5.33
CA ASP A 22 -23.41 -18.53 -6.34
C ASP A 22 -22.18 -17.60 -6.24
N ILE A 23 -22.13 -16.67 -5.28
CA ILE A 23 -20.98 -15.78 -5.10
C ILE A 23 -19.90 -16.53 -4.31
N PRO A 24 -18.69 -16.75 -4.88
CA PRO A 24 -17.62 -17.42 -4.15
C PRO A 24 -17.22 -16.60 -2.92
N MET A 25 -17.52 -17.15 -1.74
CA MET A 25 -17.12 -16.56 -0.47
C MET A 25 -15.80 -17.16 0.02
N LEU A 26 -15.03 -16.35 0.76
CA LEU A 26 -13.89 -16.85 1.52
C LEU A 26 -14.36 -17.85 2.57
N SER A 27 -13.54 -18.86 2.85
CA SER A 27 -13.78 -19.73 4.01
C SER A 27 -13.78 -18.88 5.29
N SER A 28 -14.50 -19.32 6.32
CA SER A 28 -14.56 -18.62 7.62
C SER A 28 -13.16 -18.27 8.14
N GLN A 29 -12.23 -19.23 8.07
CA GLN A 29 -10.84 -19.07 8.48
C GLN A 29 -10.10 -18.01 7.66
N ALA A 30 -10.28 -17.99 6.33
CA ALA A 30 -9.63 -17.00 5.47
C ALA A 30 -10.19 -15.59 5.70
N LEU A 31 -11.49 -15.49 5.97
CA LEU A 31 -12.17 -14.21 6.26
C LEU A 31 -11.73 -13.66 7.63
N GLU A 32 -11.60 -14.51 8.64
CA GLU A 32 -11.05 -14.15 9.95
C GLU A 32 -9.59 -13.68 9.84
N ALA A 33 -8.74 -14.43 9.13
CA ALA A 33 -7.35 -14.04 8.90
C ALA A 33 -7.24 -12.70 8.14
N LEU A 34 -8.10 -12.46 7.14
CA LEU A 34 -8.14 -11.18 6.43
C LEU A 34 -8.57 -10.02 7.34
N LYS A 35 -9.56 -10.23 8.20
CA LYS A 35 -10.01 -9.21 9.17
C LYS A 35 -8.91 -8.86 10.17
N GLU A 36 -8.18 -9.85 10.67
CA GLU A 36 -7.03 -9.67 11.56
C GLU A 36 -5.96 -8.79 10.89
N PHE A 37 -5.51 -9.18 9.69
CA PHE A 37 -4.54 -8.43 8.90
C PHE A 37 -4.95 -6.98 8.61
N LEU A 38 -6.22 -6.75 8.24
CA LEU A 38 -6.72 -5.39 7.96
C LEU A 38 -6.80 -4.51 9.21
N ASN A 39 -7.02 -5.11 10.38
CA ASN A 39 -6.96 -4.38 11.65
C ASN A 39 -5.52 -4.05 12.02
N GLU A 40 -4.58 -4.98 11.84
CA GLU A 40 -3.14 -4.74 12.05
C GLU A 40 -2.64 -3.58 11.17
N GLN A 41 -3.00 -3.54 9.88
CA GLN A 41 -2.60 -2.44 9.00
C GLN A 41 -3.14 -1.06 9.41
N LYS A 42 -4.31 -1.00 10.04
CA LYS A 42 -4.87 0.27 10.54
C LYS A 42 -4.13 0.77 11.77
N GLU A 43 -3.68 -0.16 12.62
CA GLU A 43 -2.93 0.14 13.83
C GLU A 43 -1.45 0.46 13.51
N GLU A 44 -0.88 -0.14 12.46
CA GLU A 44 0.51 0.06 12.02
C GLU A 44 0.72 1.28 11.09
N ASN A 45 -0.35 1.90 10.57
CA ASN A 45 -0.27 3.16 9.79
C ASN A 45 -0.74 4.43 10.55
N PRO A 46 -0.16 4.81 11.71
CA PRO A 46 -0.22 6.19 12.18
C PRO A 46 0.79 7.11 11.44
N PHE A 47 1.61 6.55 10.54
CA PHE A 47 2.77 7.19 9.92
C PHE A 47 2.48 8.21 8.81
N GLU A 48 1.21 8.48 8.48
CA GLU A 48 0.88 9.62 7.62
C GLU A 48 0.96 10.99 8.35
N GLU A 49 0.97 11.03 9.69
CA GLU A 49 0.90 12.29 10.44
C GLU A 49 2.17 12.75 11.16
N GLU A 50 3.16 11.89 11.45
CA GLU A 50 4.35 12.31 12.21
C GLU A 50 5.60 12.41 11.33
N LYS A 51 5.77 13.59 10.72
CA LYS A 51 7.08 14.09 10.29
C LYS A 51 7.98 14.24 11.51
N SER A 52 8.80 13.22 11.78
CA SER A 52 9.92 13.31 12.71
C SER A 52 11.00 14.23 12.12
N ASP A 53 11.11 15.39 12.75
CA ASP A 53 12.14 16.43 12.62
C ASP A 53 13.53 15.90 13.02
N SER A 54 14.16 15.12 12.13
CA SER A 54 15.59 14.80 12.22
C SER A 54 16.27 15.30 10.95
N ASP A 55 17.25 16.19 11.16
CA ASP A 55 18.00 16.97 10.18
C ASP A 55 18.96 16.13 9.30
N GLU A 56 18.67 14.84 9.17
CA GLU A 56 19.35 13.89 8.31
C GLU A 56 18.30 13.41 7.33
N VAL A 57 18.34 13.98 6.12
CA VAL A 57 17.51 13.65 4.95
C VAL A 57 16.49 12.56 5.28
N ALA A 58 15.25 12.96 5.60
CA ALA A 58 14.11 12.05 5.57
C ALA A 58 13.92 11.63 4.10
N LEU A 59 14.83 10.78 3.63
CA LEU A 59 14.74 10.02 2.41
C LEU A 59 13.39 9.35 2.51
N VAL A 60 12.54 9.68 1.55
CA VAL A 60 11.20 9.11 1.37
C VAL A 60 11.17 7.70 1.95
N THR A 61 10.29 7.40 2.90
CA THR A 61 10.27 6.07 3.54
C THR A 61 10.18 4.96 2.48
N GLU A 62 10.93 3.87 2.65
CA GLU A 62 10.84 2.72 1.75
C GLU A 62 9.41 2.16 1.75
N ASP A 63 8.81 2.01 0.57
CA ASP A 63 7.58 1.24 0.38
C ASP A 63 7.90 0.00 -0.47
N TRP A 64 7.89 -1.15 0.20
CA TRP A 64 8.15 -2.45 -0.42
C TRP A 64 7.13 -2.80 -1.51
N ARG A 65 5.88 -2.32 -1.41
CA ARG A 65 4.84 -2.53 -2.43
C ARG A 65 5.14 -1.77 -3.71
N LEU A 66 5.84 -0.65 -3.59
CA LEU A 66 6.30 0.17 -4.71
C LEU A 66 7.70 -0.24 -5.20
N SER A 67 8.29 -1.28 -4.60
CA SER A 67 9.67 -1.73 -4.88
C SER A 67 10.69 -0.59 -4.72
N GLN A 68 10.49 0.26 -3.72
CA GLN A 68 11.42 1.33 -3.36
C GLN A 68 12.47 0.77 -2.41
N PHE A 69 13.70 0.64 -2.91
CA PHE A 69 14.83 0.15 -2.13
C PHE A 69 15.93 1.22 -2.14
N TRP A 70 16.36 1.66 -0.97
CA TRP A 70 17.37 2.69 -0.83
C TRP A 70 18.75 2.11 -0.58
N TYR A 71 19.77 2.90 -0.92
CA TYR A 71 21.14 2.56 -0.57
C TYR A 71 21.36 2.80 0.92
N ASP A 72 22.13 1.92 1.55
CA ASP A 72 22.70 2.22 2.86
C ASP A 72 23.66 3.41 2.77
N GLN A 73 23.97 4.00 3.91
CA GLN A 73 24.82 5.19 3.98
C GLN A 73 26.19 4.99 3.30
N GLN A 74 26.85 3.85 3.55
CA GLN A 74 28.19 3.60 3.00
C GLN A 74 28.14 3.56 1.47
N THR A 75 27.14 2.87 0.91
CA THR A 75 26.94 2.81 -0.55
C THR A 75 26.60 4.19 -1.12
N ALA A 76 25.69 4.93 -0.49
CA ALA A 76 25.26 6.25 -0.96
C ALA A 76 26.42 7.26 -1.00
N GLU A 77 27.21 7.34 0.08
CA GLU A 77 28.38 8.21 0.15
C GLU A 77 29.43 7.85 -0.89
N THR A 78 29.70 6.55 -1.07
CA THR A 78 30.73 6.08 -2.00
C THR A 78 30.36 6.47 -3.42
N VAL A 79 29.12 6.22 -3.84
CA VAL A 79 28.63 6.57 -5.17
C VAL A 79 28.63 8.09 -5.38
N ALA A 80 28.18 8.87 -4.39
CA ALA A 80 28.16 10.32 -4.49
C ALA A 80 29.58 10.91 -4.66
N LYS A 81 30.57 10.41 -3.90
CA LYS A 81 31.98 10.83 -4.01
C LYS A 81 32.56 10.53 -5.38
N GLU A 82 32.29 9.35 -5.93
CA GLU A 82 32.76 8.98 -7.27
C GLU A 82 32.13 9.87 -8.36
N ILE A 83 30.84 10.16 -8.27
CA ILE A 83 30.16 11.07 -9.21
C ILE A 83 30.80 12.47 -9.16
N GLN A 84 31.06 13.00 -7.95
CA GLN A 84 31.71 14.29 -7.78
C GLN A 84 33.13 14.30 -8.35
N TYR A 85 33.92 13.25 -8.10
CA TYR A 85 35.27 13.11 -8.64
C TYR A 85 35.27 13.12 -10.18
N LEU A 86 34.35 12.38 -10.81
CA LEU A 86 34.19 12.37 -12.26
C LEU A 86 33.77 13.74 -12.80
N CYS A 87 32.84 14.41 -12.12
CA CYS A 87 32.37 15.74 -12.50
C CYS A 87 33.41 16.86 -12.28
N ALA A 88 34.33 16.73 -11.32
CA ALA A 88 35.36 17.73 -11.05
C ALA A 88 36.27 18.01 -12.26
N SER A 89 36.38 17.06 -13.18
CA SER A 89 37.15 17.19 -14.41
C SER A 89 36.46 18.02 -15.51
N ASN A 90 35.16 18.29 -15.39
CA ASN A 90 34.35 18.97 -16.40
C ASN A 90 33.53 20.12 -15.81
N SER A 91 33.82 21.35 -16.23
CA SER A 91 33.17 22.57 -15.73
C SER A 91 31.65 22.65 -15.99
N SER A 92 31.11 21.79 -16.86
CA SER A 92 29.70 21.73 -17.23
C SER A 92 29.04 20.38 -16.89
N CYS A 93 29.55 19.65 -15.89
CA CYS A 93 28.97 18.37 -15.50
C CYS A 93 27.56 18.56 -14.91
N SER A 94 26.58 17.81 -15.40
CA SER A 94 25.23 17.76 -14.85
C SER A 94 24.84 16.31 -14.65
N VAL A 95 24.26 16.00 -13.49
CA VAL A 95 23.88 14.63 -13.11
C VAL A 95 22.37 14.57 -13.00
N ALA A 96 21.75 13.63 -13.70
CA ALA A 96 20.33 13.34 -13.61
C ALA A 96 20.12 12.06 -12.79
N CYS A 97 19.41 12.16 -11.66
CA CYS A 97 19.04 11.02 -10.83
C CYS A 97 17.65 10.51 -11.24
N ILE A 98 17.56 9.29 -11.77
CA ILE A 98 16.30 8.67 -12.17
C ILE A 98 16.04 7.50 -11.23
N ALA A 99 14.96 7.53 -10.47
CA ALA A 99 14.63 6.52 -9.46
C ALA A 99 15.75 6.29 -8.41
N CYS A 100 16.62 7.29 -8.20
CA CYS A 100 17.71 7.24 -7.23
C CYS A 100 17.59 8.38 -6.19
N PRO A 101 16.54 8.42 -5.36
CA PRO A 101 16.34 9.51 -4.41
C PRO A 101 17.44 9.56 -3.34
N THR A 102 17.97 8.41 -2.91
CA THR A 102 19.10 8.34 -1.98
C THR A 102 20.33 9.07 -2.51
N ILE A 103 20.75 8.76 -3.74
CA ILE A 103 21.92 9.43 -4.34
C ILE A 103 21.65 10.91 -4.59
N TYR A 104 20.43 11.26 -5.02
CA TYR A 104 20.07 12.66 -5.22
C TYR A 104 20.24 13.48 -3.94
N ALA A 105 19.82 12.95 -2.79
CA ALA A 105 20.01 13.64 -1.52
C ALA A 105 21.48 13.82 -1.14
N TYR A 106 22.30 12.79 -1.35
CA TYR A 106 23.75 12.84 -1.04
C TYR A 106 24.55 13.71 -2.03
N LEU A 107 24.02 13.96 -3.24
CA LEU A 107 24.61 14.88 -4.21
C LEU A 107 24.14 16.33 -4.02
N LYS A 108 22.95 16.53 -3.47
CA LYS A 108 22.34 17.85 -3.24
C LYS A 108 22.81 18.40 -1.88
N VAL A 109 24.09 18.72 -1.79
CA VAL A 109 24.70 19.41 -0.63
C VAL A 109 25.14 20.80 -1.05
#